data_AF-A0A4Q2KYK4-F1
#
_entry.id   AF-A0A4Q2KYK4-F1
#
_cell.length_a   1.000
_cell.length_b   1.000
_cell.length_c   1.000
_cell.angle_alpha   90.00
_cell.angle_beta   90.00
_cell.angle_gamma   90.00
#
_symmetry.space_group_name_H-M   'P 1'
#
loop_
_entity.id
_entity.type
_entity.pdbx_description
1 polymer ?
#
loop_
_entity_poly.entity_id
_entity_poly.type
_entity_poly.pdbx_seq_one_letter_code
_entity_poly.pdbx_strand_id
1 'polypeptide(L)' 'MSKPTNFIEIGMPLTEWNQIRLRLIALGIEPEPFQVCKDWGKLSFDINKVKFGYWKKKDLLPENYMKNRR' A
#
# COMPACT_ATOMS: atom_id res chain seq x y z
N MET A 1 27.85 -10.01 18.14
CA MET A 1 27.33 -9.70 16.80
C MET A 1 25.95 -9.08 16.97
N SER A 2 25.79 -7.81 16.63
CA SER A 2 24.51 -7.09 16.69
C SER A 2 23.53 -7.74 15.71
N LYS A 3 22.29 -7.99 16.16
CA LYS A 3 21.22 -8.57 15.32
C LYS A 3 21.09 -7.77 14.02
N PRO A 4 20.84 -8.41 12.86
CA PRO A 4 20.61 -7.68 11.63
C PRO A 4 19.41 -6.74 11.85
N THR A 5 19.63 -5.46 11.59
CA THR A 5 18.55 -4.48 11.46
C THR A 5 17.60 -5.04 10.41
N ASN A 6 16.37 -5.40 10.79
CA ASN A 6 15.37 -5.85 9.84
C ASN A 6 15.17 -4.72 8.81
N PHE A 7 15.76 -4.88 7.63
CA PHE A 7 15.54 -3.95 6.53
C PHE A 7 14.07 -4.06 6.13
N ILE A 8 13.33 -2.96 6.26
CA ILE A 8 11.95 -2.90 5.79
C ILE A 8 12.02 -2.81 4.26
N GLU A 9 11.54 -3.86 3.58
CA GLU A 9 11.43 -3.86 2.14
C GLU A 9 10.20 -3.04 1.72
N ILE A 10 10.44 -1.95 0.98
CA ILE A 10 9.38 -1.13 0.39
C ILE A 10 9.40 -1.40 -1.12
N GLY A 11 8.30 -1.94 -1.63
CA GLY A 11 8.13 -2.33 -3.04
C GLY A 11 7.94 -1.15 -4.01
N MET A 12 8.00 0.08 -3.50
CA MET A 12 7.78 1.33 -4.23
C MET A 12 8.72 2.45 -3.72
N PRO A 13 8.91 3.55 -4.45
CA PRO A 13 9.71 4.68 -3.97
C PRO A 13 9.19 5.23 -2.63
N LEU A 14 10.09 5.66 -1.74
CA LEU A 14 9.72 6.14 -0.39
C LEU A 14 8.71 7.30 -0.41
N THR A 15 8.81 8.20 -1.39
CA THR A 15 7.86 9.31 -1.57
C THR A 15 6.46 8.80 -1.89
N GLU A 16 6.34 7.82 -2.79
CA GLU A 16 5.07 7.19 -3.15
C GLU A 16 4.46 6.46 -1.96
N TRP A 17 5.31 5.70 -1.25
CA TRP A 17 4.92 5.01 -0.03
C TRP A 17 4.36 5.97 1.01
N ASN A 18 5.05 7.07 1.29
CA ASN A 18 4.59 8.06 2.27
C ASN A 18 3.22 8.65 1.91
N GLN A 19 2.98 8.94 0.64
CA GLN A 19 1.67 9.43 0.19
C GLN A 19 0.57 8.38 0.34
N ILE A 20 0.83 7.15 -0.07
CA ILE A 20 -0.11 6.02 0.06
C ILE A 20 -0.41 5.74 1.53
N ARG A 21 0.63 5.67 2.38
CA ARG A 21 0.53 5.44 3.82
C ARG A 21 -0.40 6.46 4.48
N LEU A 22 -0.22 7.75 4.21
CA LEU A 22 -1.08 8.79 4.78
C LEU A 22 -2.55 8.64 4.36
N ARG A 23 -2.79 8.25 3.10
CA ARG A 23 -4.15 8.04 2.57
C ARG A 23 -4.82 6.80 3.16
N LEU A 24 -4.08 5.71 3.37
CA LEU A 24 -4.59 4.51 4.04
C LEU A 24 -4.95 4.81 5.50
N ILE A 25 -4.08 5.50 6.23
CA ILE A 25 -4.35 5.94 7.61
C ILE A 25 -5.59 6.83 7.68
N ALA A 26 -5.75 7.79 6.75
CA ALA A 26 -6.93 8.65 6.69
C ALA A 26 -8.24 7.87 6.43
N LEU A 27 -8.15 6.70 5.79
CA LEU A 27 -9.26 5.78 5.59
C LEU A 27 -9.43 4.77 6.74
N GLY A 28 -8.58 4.81 7.78
CA GLY A 28 -8.58 3.83 8.87
C GLY A 28 -8.21 2.43 8.38
N ILE A 29 -7.28 2.33 7.44
CA ILE A 29 -6.73 1.08 6.90
C ILE A 29 -5.28 0.95 7.38
N GLU A 30 -4.92 -0.23 7.89
CA GLU A 30 -3.54 -0.54 8.30
C GLU A 30 -2.62 -0.48 7.08
N PRO A 31 -1.61 0.41 7.07
CA PRO A 31 -0.80 0.63 5.89
C PRO A 31 0.26 -0.46 5.70
N GLU A 32 0.88 -0.98 6.76
CA GLU A 32 2.07 -1.85 6.66
C GLU A 32 1.94 -3.02 5.68
N PRO A 33 0.79 -3.72 5.56
CA PRO A 33 0.61 -4.77 4.57
C PRO A 33 0.82 -4.33 3.11
N PHE A 34 0.64 -3.03 2.80
CA PHE A 34 0.79 -2.46 1.47
C PHE A 34 2.21 -1.99 1.13
N GLN A 35 3.16 -2.07 2.07
CA GLN A 35 4.52 -1.56 1.86
C GLN A 35 5.25 -2.28 0.70
N VAL A 36 4.91 -3.55 0.45
CA VAL A 36 5.51 -4.41 -0.58
C VAL A 36 4.74 -4.39 -1.91
N CYS A 37 3.73 -3.53 -2.06
CA CYS A 37 2.97 -3.44 -3.30
C CYS A 37 3.86 -2.99 -4.47
N LYS A 38 3.80 -3.73 -5.58
CA LYS A 38 4.53 -3.46 -6.83
C LYS A 38 3.67 -2.71 -7.85
N ASP A 39 2.35 -2.87 -7.80
CA ASP A 39 1.40 -2.09 -8.60
C ASP A 39 0.81 -0.93 -7.76
N TRP A 40 1.69 -0.01 -7.33
CA TRP A 40 1.30 1.12 -6.49
C TRP A 40 0.46 2.16 -7.24
N GLY A 41 0.54 2.22 -8.58
CA GLY A 41 -0.34 3.03 -9.41
C GLY A 41 -1.80 2.58 -9.30
N LYS A 42 -2.05 1.26 -9.42
CA LYS A 42 -3.38 0.69 -9.19
C LYS A 42 -3.83 0.86 -7.75
N LEU A 43 -2.95 0.64 -6.76
CA LEU A 43 -3.27 0.86 -5.35
C LEU A 43 -3.74 2.30 -5.11
N SER A 44 -3.00 3.28 -5.64
CA SER A 44 -3.35 4.70 -5.55
C SER A 44 -4.74 4.99 -6.15
N PHE A 45 -5.07 4.38 -7.29
CA PHE A 45 -6.38 4.52 -7.93
C PHE A 45 -7.51 3.89 -7.09
N ASP A 46 -7.31 2.68 -6.57
CA ASP A 46 -8.33 1.99 -5.78
C ASP A 46 -8.54 2.61 -4.40
N ILE A 47 -7.50 3.19 -3.78
CA ILE A 47 -7.63 4.03 -2.57
C ILE A 47 -8.59 5.20 -2.84
N ASN A 48 -8.52 5.84 -4.02
CA ASN A 48 -9.48 6.90 -4.38
C ASN A 48 -10.90 6.36 -4.50
N LYS A 49 -11.10 5.17 -5.07
CA LYS A 49 -12.44 4.54 -5.12
C LYS A 49 -13.02 4.32 -3.73
N VAL A 50 -12.21 3.85 -2.78
CA VAL A 50 -12.62 3.69 -1.37
C VAL A 50 -12.97 5.05 -0.76
N LYS A 51 -12.12 6.06 -0.97
CA LYS A 51 -12.34 7.44 -0.48
C LYS A 51 -13.68 8.02 -0.96
N PHE A 52 -14.03 7.80 -2.22
CA PHE A 52 -15.26 8.32 -2.83
C PHE A 52 -16.46 7.37 -2.71
N GLY A 53 -16.33 6.23 -2.01
CA GLY A 53 -17.43 5.31 -1.74
C GLY A 53 -17.80 4.35 -2.87
N TYR A 54 -17.01 4.30 -3.96
CA TYR A 54 -17.18 3.34 -5.05
C TYR A 54 -16.76 1.91 -4.65
N TRP A 55 -15.95 1.77 -3.60
CA TRP A 55 -15.48 0.48 -3.07
C TRP A 55 -15.53 0.44 -1.56
N LYS A 56 -15.69 -0.76 -0.99
CA LYS A 56 -15.60 -0.95 0.47
C LYS A 56 -14.14 -1.13 0.85
N LYS A 57 -13.80 -0.72 2.08
CA LYS A 57 -12.43 -0.87 2.63
C LYS A 57 -11.93 -2.32 2.57
N LYS A 58 -12.82 -3.29 2.81
CA LYS A 58 -12.53 -4.73 2.76
C LYS A 58 -12.13 -5.25 1.37
N ASP A 59 -12.44 -4.51 0.31
CA ASP A 59 -12.10 -4.88 -1.06
C ASP A 59 -10.66 -4.45 -1.40
N LEU A 60 -10.06 -3.57 -0.57
CA LEU A 60 -8.69 -3.12 -0.69
C LEU A 60 -7.75 -4.12 0.00
N LEU A 61 -7.37 -5.18 -0.73
CA LEU A 61 -6.51 -6.25 -0.23
C LEU A 61 -5.08 -6.11 -0.78
N PRO A 62 -4.02 -6.12 0.06
CA PRO A 62 -2.63 -5.95 -0.35
C PRO A 62 -2.18 -6.90 -1.48
N GLU A 63 -2.66 -8.14 -1.45
CA GLU A 63 -2.31 -9.22 -2.37
C GLU A 63 -2.64 -8.87 -3.83
N ASN A 64 -3.64 -8.01 -4.04
CA ASN A 64 -4.05 -7.53 -5.36
C ASN A 64 -2.97 -6.68 -6.05
N TYR A 65 -1.97 -6.21 -5.31
CA TYR A 65 -0.98 -5.24 -5.76
C TYR A 65 0.46 -5.76 -5.67
N MET A 66 0.68 -6.99 -5.19
CA MET A 66 2.03 -7.56 -5.00
C MET A 66 2.64 -8.15 -6.29
N LYS A 67 1.85 -8.31 -7.36
CA LYS A 67 2.29 -8.92 -8.62
C LYS A 67 2.58 -7.85 -9.67
N ASN A 68 3.70 -7.99 -10.38
CA ASN A 68 3.90 -7.25 -11.63
C ASN A 68 2.87 -7.74 -12.64
N ARG A 69 2.11 -6.84 -13.26
CA ARG A 69 1.44 -7.15 -14.52
C ARG A 69 2.55 -7.40 -15.54
N ARG A 70 2.80 -8.68 -15.85
CA ARG A 70 3.67 -9.08 -16.97
C ARG A 70 3.03 -8.69 -18.28
#